data_AF-A0A352S2P0-F1
#
_entry.id   AF-A0A352S2P0-F1
#
_cell.length_a   1.000
_cell.length_b   1.000
_cell.length_c   1.000
_cell.angle_alpha   90.00
_cell.angle_beta   90.00
_cell.angle_gamma   90.00
#
_symmetry.space_group_name_H-M   'P 1'
#
loop_
_entity.id
_entity.type
_entity.pdbx_description
1 polymer ?
#
loop_
_entity_poly.entity_id
_entity_poly.type
_entity_poly.pdbx_seq_one_letter_code
_entity_poly.pdbx_strand_id
1 'polypeptide(L)' 'NNGYSKEMAEEAIRSGRADMVSFGRKMITNPDLPRRFRENQPLNSPFEDASLYGGTGPHGYVDYPALA' A
#
# COMPACT_ATOMS: atom_id res chain seq x y z
N ASN A 1 5.85 -7.54 5.73
CA ASN A 1 5.82 -6.58 6.86
C ASN A 1 7.13 -5.78 6.90
N ASN A 2 7.14 -4.52 7.35
CA ASN A 2 8.31 -3.62 7.38
C ASN A 2 8.91 -3.24 6.02
N GLY A 3 8.17 -2.46 5.21
CA GLY A 3 8.76 -1.77 4.06
C GLY A 3 8.98 -2.62 2.81
N TYR A 4 8.37 -3.80 2.73
CA TYR A 4 8.38 -4.63 1.52
C TYR A 4 7.95 -3.83 0.28
N SER A 5 8.68 -4.01 -0.82
CA SER A 5 8.20 -3.71 -2.17
C SER A 5 7.35 -4.86 -2.71
N LYS A 6 6.75 -4.68 -3.89
CA LYS A 6 6.05 -5.76 -4.59
C LYS A 6 7.02 -6.90 -4.91
N GLU A 7 8.19 -6.57 -5.45
CA GLU A 7 9.22 -7.51 -5.90
C GLU A 7 9.77 -8.32 -4.73
N MET A 8 10.03 -7.65 -3.59
CA MET A 8 10.45 -8.33 -2.36
C MET A 8 9.39 -9.31 -1.87
N ALA A 9 8.11 -8.96 -1.98
CA ALA A 9 7.02 -9.80 -1.52
C ALA A 9 6.86 -11.03 -2.43
N GLU A 10 6.86 -10.82 -3.74
CA GLU A 10 6.82 -11.91 -4.71
C GLU A 10 7.98 -12.89 -4.52
N GLU A 11 9.19 -12.38 -4.30
CA GLU A 11 10.36 -13.21 -4.05
C GLU A 11 10.26 -13.98 -2.72
N ALA A 12 9.77 -13.35 -1.65
CA ALA A 12 9.59 -14.05 -0.38
C ALA A 12 8.58 -15.20 -0.46
N ILE A 13 7.49 -15.01 -1.22
CA ILE A 13 6.50 -16.07 -1.48
C ILE A 13 7.12 -17.16 -2.36
N ARG A 14 7.73 -16.79 -3.49
CA ARG A 14 8.31 -17.74 -4.47
C ARG A 14 9.41 -18.60 -3.85
N SER A 15 10.24 -18.02 -2.98
CA SER A 15 11.31 -18.72 -2.31
C SER A 15 10.83 -19.58 -1.12
N GLY A 16 9.53 -19.59 -0.80
CA GLY A 16 8.97 -20.27 0.37
C GLY A 16 9.42 -19.67 1.71
N ARG A 17 9.95 -18.44 1.73
CA ARG A 17 10.37 -17.77 2.97
C ARG A 17 9.19 -17.20 3.76
N ALA A 18 8.06 -17.00 3.09
CA ALA A 18 6.83 -16.54 3.69
C ALA A 18 5.63 -17.13 2.94
N ASP A 19 4.55 -17.44 3.66
CA ASP A 19 3.27 -17.81 3.05
C ASP A 19 2.44 -16.57 2.67
N MET A 20 2.67 -15.46 3.37
CA MET A 20 1.96 -14.19 3.18
C MET A 20 2.84 -12.99 3.52
N VAL A 21 2.56 -11.86 2.87
CA VAL A 21 3.23 -10.57 3.14
C VAL A 21 2.20 -9.49 3.41
N SER A 22 2.30 -8.84 4.57
CA SER A 22 1.48 -7.68 4.92
C SER A 22 2.13 -6.35 4.54
N PHE A 23 1.28 -5.41 4.12
CA PHE A 23 1.64 -4.04 3.77
C PHE A 23 0.80 -3.04 4.58
N GLY A 24 1.44 -2.24 5.43
CA GLY A 24 0.74 -1.21 6.22
C GLY A 24 0.60 0.11 5.45
N ARG A 25 1.66 0.92 5.44
CA ARG A 25 1.67 2.26 4.78
C ARG A 25 1.14 2.27 3.35
N LYS A 26 1.51 1.28 2.53
CA LYS A 26 1.01 1.20 1.14
C LYS A 26 -0.50 0.97 1.08
N MET A 27 -1.06 0.17 2.01
CA MET A 27 -2.49 -0.11 2.04
C MET A 27 -3.29 1.10 2.55
N ILE A 28 -2.72 1.87 3.49
CA ILE A 28 -3.34 3.13 3.95
C ILE A 28 -3.55 4.09 2.77
N THR A 29 -2.53 4.27 1.94
CA THR A 29 -2.57 5.27 0.86
C THR A 29 -3.13 4.74 -0.46
N ASN A 30 -3.34 3.42 -0.58
CA ASN A 30 -3.84 2.77 -1.80
C ASN A 30 -4.94 1.77 -1.43
N PRO A 31 -6.23 2.19 -1.45
CA PRO A 31 -7.34 1.30 -1.06
C PRO A 31 -7.47 0.08 -1.99
N ASP A 32 -6.91 0.17 -3.19
CA ASP A 32 -6.90 -0.83 -4.25
C ASP A 32 -5.50 -1.43 -4.50
N LEU A 33 -4.61 -1.41 -3.49
CA LEU A 33 -3.23 -1.90 -3.59
C LEU A 33 -3.09 -3.26 -4.31
N PRO A 34 -3.93 -4.29 -4.06
CA PRO A 34 -3.83 -5.56 -4.78
C PRO A 34 -4.06 -5.43 -6.29
N ARG A 35 -4.98 -4.55 -6.73
CA ARG A 35 -5.23 -4.27 -8.15
C ARG A 35 -4.01 -3.61 -8.77
N ARG A 36 -3.46 -2.60 -8.10
CA ARG A 36 -2.25 -1.90 -8.57
C ARG A 36 -1.06 -2.84 -8.73
N PHE A 37 -0.84 -3.74 -7.78
CA PHE A 37 0.21 -4.76 -7.91
C PHE A 37 -0.04 -5.71 -9.06
N ARG A 38 -1.27 -6.20 -9.24
CA ARG A 38 -1.63 -7.11 -10.34
C ARG A 38 -1.41 -6.46 -11.71
N GLU A 39 -1.81 -5.20 -11.85
CA GLU A 39 -1.78 -4.46 -13.12
C GLU A 39 -0.48 -3.66 -13.34
N ASN A 40 0.47 -3.72 -12.39
CA ASN A 40 1.68 -2.89 -12.38
C ASN A 40 1.39 -1.37 -12.48
N GLN A 41 0.32 -0.91 -11.85
CA GLN A 41 -0.03 0.50 -11.81
C GLN A 41 0.79 1.26 -10.75
N PRO A 42 1.05 2.57 -10.95
CA PRO A 42 1.69 3.41 -9.95
C PRO A 42 0.94 3.39 -8.61
N LEU A 43 1.67 3.57 -7.52
CA LEU A 43 1.08 3.76 -6.20
C LEU A 43 0.86 5.26 -5.94
N ASN A 44 -0.19 5.58 -5.20
CA ASN A 44 -0.38 6.92 -4.64
C ASN A 44 0.81 7.30 -3.76
N SER A 45 1.19 8.57 -3.80
CA SER A 45 2.25 9.09 -2.92
C SER A 45 1.86 8.97 -1.45
N PRO A 46 2.77 8.50 -0.58
CA PRO A 46 2.45 8.29 0.81
C PRO A 46 2.50 9.61 1.60
N PHE A 47 1.36 10.00 2.19
CA PHE A 47 1.27 11.06 3.20
C PHE A 47 1.86 12.41 2.77
N GLU A 48 1.67 12.83 1.51
CA GLU A 48 2.26 14.10 1.01
C GLU A 48 1.80 15.33 1.80
N ASP A 49 0.52 15.41 2.14
CA ASP A 49 -0.12 16.54 2.82
C ASP A 49 -0.94 16.13 4.06
N ALA A 50 -0.94 14.85 4.42
CA ALA A 50 -1.74 14.30 5.51
C ALA A 50 -0.90 13.74 6.67
N SER A 51 -1.40 13.90 7.90
CA SER A 51 -0.81 13.26 9.08
C SER A 51 -1.09 11.76 9.08
N LEU A 52 -0.09 10.96 9.48
CA LEU A 52 -0.31 9.53 9.75
C LEU A 52 -1.10 9.30 11.05
N TYR A 53 -0.98 10.20 12.03
CA TYR A 53 -1.61 10.07 13.34
C TYR A 53 -2.45 11.30 13.66
N GLY A 54 -3.73 11.09 13.93
CA GLY A 54 -4.70 12.18 14.09
C GLY A 54 -5.02 12.89 12.78
N GLY A 55 -5.81 13.95 12.86
CA GLY A 55 -6.35 14.67 11.71
C GLY A 55 -7.77 15.15 11.98
N THR A 56 -8.31 15.98 11.09
CA THR A 56 -9.70 16.43 11.16
C THR A 56 -10.41 16.09 9.86
N GLY A 57 -11.50 15.33 9.94
CA GLY A 57 -12.28 14.95 8.77
C GLY A 57 -11.65 13.81 7.94
N PRO A 58 -12.05 13.66 6.66
CA PRO A 58 -11.73 12.49 5.85
C PRO A 58 -10.31 12.47 5.28
N HIS A 59 -9.62 13.61 5.30
CA HIS A 59 -8.37 13.82 4.57
C HIS A 59 -7.22 12.97 5.07
N GLY A 60 -6.60 12.21 4.16
CA GLY A 60 -5.52 11.26 4.47
C GLY A 60 -6.00 9.98 5.14
N TYR A 61 -7.30 9.70 5.13
CA TYR A 61 -7.87 8.51 5.77
C TYR A 61 -8.80 7.73 4.83
N VAL A 62 -9.86 8.36 4.33
CA VAL A 62 -10.87 7.71 3.46
C VAL A 62 -10.93 8.30 2.06
N ASP A 63 -10.12 9.31 1.76
CA ASP A 63 -10.15 10.08 0.51
C ASP A 63 -8.98 9.79 -0.45
N TYR A 64 -8.13 8.80 -0.15
CA TYR A 64 -7.12 8.35 -1.10
C TYR A 64 -7.78 7.78 -2.37
N PRO A 65 -7.36 8.22 -3.57
CA PRO A 65 -8.02 7.81 -4.81
C PRO A 65 -7.72 6.34 -5.14
N ALA A 66 -8.73 5.62 -5.61
CA ALA A 66 -8.57 4.34 -6.28
C ALA A 66 -8.30 4.55 -7.78
N LEU A 67 -7.79 3.53 -8.46
CA LEU A 67 -7.81 3.49 -9.93
C LEU A 67 -9.25 3.60 -10.44
N ALA A 68 -9.42 4.33 -11.55
CA ALA A 68 -10.69 4.43 -12.26
C ALA A 68 -11.18 3.08 -12.85
#